data_AF-A0A1C6EU65-F1
#
_entry.id   AF-A0A1C6EU65-F1
#
_cell.length_a   1.000
_cell.length_b   1.000
_cell.length_c   1.000
_cell.angle_alpha   90.00
_cell.angle_beta   90.00
_cell.angle_gamma   90.00
#
_symmetry.space_group_name_H-M   'P 1'
#
loop_
_entity.id
_entity.type
_entity.pdbx_description
1 polymer ?
#
loop_
_entity_poly.entity_id
_entity_poly.type
_entity_poly.pdbx_seq_one_letter_code
_entity_poly.pdbx_strand_id
1 'polypeptide(L)'
;MKILFIFQSYNLIPHQTVLANVELALTISGVSKSERRKRAVEALEKVGLGNQLHKKPNQMSGGQMQRVAIARALINNPDILLADEPTGALDSETSIQVMELLKEIAKDKLVIMVTHNPELAEQYANRIVRIKDGTLTGDSNPYTPASGLIGVGISYLAIIPINAIVYNLTGIEGLKAFLPPQAAAVLVAISMVLTLIAGLIPSRVASKKDPVEALRTE
;
A
#
# COMPACT_ATOMS: atom_id res chain seq x y z
N MET A 1 -2.68 9.68 7.68
CA MET A 1 -2.37 8.44 6.92
C MET A 1 -1.12 7.86 7.56
N LYS A 2 -1.22 6.70 8.21
CA LYS A 2 -0.12 6.15 9.02
C LYS A 2 0.73 5.19 8.21
N ILE A 3 2.04 5.41 8.19
CA ILE A 3 3.01 4.59 7.44
C ILE A 3 3.97 3.97 8.44
N LEU A 4 4.08 2.64 8.45
CA LEU A 4 4.97 1.90 9.36
C LEU A 4 5.95 1.04 8.57
N PHE A 5 7.13 0.83 9.14
CA PHE A 5 8.21 0.06 8.53
C PHE A 5 8.48 -1.26 9.26
N ILE A 6 8.84 -2.28 8.48
CA ILE A 6 9.43 -3.53 8.93
C ILE A 6 10.84 -3.60 8.36
N PHE A 7 11.83 -3.78 9.23
CA PHE A 7 13.25 -3.85 8.86
C PHE A 7 13.72 -5.29 8.75
N GLN A 8 14.66 -5.55 7.85
CA GLN A 8 15.35 -6.84 7.68
C GLN A 8 16.00 -7.35 8.98
N SER A 9 16.58 -6.46 9.79
CA SER A 9 17.27 -6.79 11.04
C SER A 9 16.37 -6.89 12.28
N TYR A 10 15.04 -6.86 12.10
CA TYR A 10 13.99 -6.86 13.16
C TYR A 10 13.98 -5.61 14.07
N ASN A 11 15.14 -5.07 14.42
CA ASN A 11 15.37 -3.94 15.33
C ASN A 11 14.61 -4.09 16.67
N LEU A 12 14.61 -5.30 17.23
CA LEU A 12 14.03 -5.59 18.55
C LEU A 12 15.03 -5.28 19.67
N ILE A 13 14.52 -4.84 20.82
CA ILE A 13 15.32 -4.57 22.02
C ILE A 13 15.60 -5.90 22.73
N PRO A 14 16.87 -6.38 22.79
CA PRO A 14 17.19 -7.76 23.18
C PRO A 14 16.85 -8.12 24.63
N HIS A 15 16.91 -7.15 25.54
CA HIS A 15 16.71 -7.37 26.98
C HIS A 15 15.26 -7.19 27.41
N GLN A 16 14.37 -6.76 26.52
CA GLN A 16 12.94 -6.61 26.78
C GLN A 16 12.17 -7.85 26.33
N THR A 17 10.98 -8.06 26.89
CA THR A 17 10.08 -9.12 26.44
C THR A 17 9.48 -8.78 25.08
N VAL A 18 8.94 -9.80 24.40
CA VAL A 18 8.17 -9.64 23.16
C VAL A 18 7.02 -8.66 23.35
N LEU A 19 6.26 -8.82 24.44
CA LEU A 19 5.17 -7.91 24.78
C LEU A 19 5.66 -6.47 24.93
N ALA A 20 6.76 -6.24 25.66
CA ALA A 20 7.31 -4.90 25.86
C ALA A 20 7.81 -4.26 24.55
N ASN A 21 8.43 -5.05 23.67
CA ASN A 21 8.87 -4.60 22.34
C ASN A 21 7.70 -4.08 21.49
N VAL A 22 6.54 -4.74 21.57
CA VAL A 22 5.33 -4.35 20.83
C VAL A 22 4.62 -3.17 21.52
N GLU A 23 4.53 -3.17 22.85
CA GLU A 23 3.97 -2.05 23.63
C GLU A 23 4.74 -0.74 23.41
N LEU A 24 6.05 -0.80 23.17
CA LEU A 24 6.90 0.37 22.99
C LEU A 24 6.37 1.30 21.89
N ALA A 25 5.83 0.74 20.81
CA ALA A 25 5.27 1.49 19.69
C ALA A 25 4.08 2.38 20.05
N LEU A 26 3.42 2.14 21.20
CA LEU A 26 2.32 2.97 21.70
C LEU A 26 2.73 3.93 22.82
N THR A 27 4.00 3.93 23.24
CA THR A 27 4.47 4.73 24.39
C THR A 27 4.35 6.23 24.10
N ILE A 28 4.58 6.61 22.85
CA ILE A 28 4.49 7.99 22.37
C ILE A 28 3.05 8.43 22.05
N SER A 29 2.10 7.48 21.96
CA SER A 29 0.74 7.74 21.49
C SER A 29 -0.23 8.20 22.58
N GLY A 30 0.25 8.54 23.79
CA GLY A 30 -0.59 9.01 24.91
C GLY A 30 -1.56 7.96 25.51
N VAL A 31 -1.47 6.70 25.06
CA VAL A 31 -2.37 5.61 25.47
C VAL A 31 -2.02 5.12 26.88
N SER A 32 -3.02 4.80 27.71
CA SER A 32 -2.79 4.28 29.07
C SER A 32 -2.03 2.95 29.07
N LYS A 33 -1.26 2.67 30.12
CA LYS A 33 -0.48 1.42 30.21
C LYS A 33 -1.32 0.15 30.04
N SER A 34 -2.52 0.13 30.62
CA SER A 34 -3.43 -1.02 30.51
C SER A 34 -3.88 -1.24 29.07
N GLU A 35 -4.24 -0.16 28.36
CA GLU A 35 -4.71 -0.24 26.99
C GLU A 35 -3.57 -0.60 26.02
N ARG A 36 -2.35 -0.08 26.25
CA ARG A 36 -1.16 -0.48 25.47
C ARG A 36 -0.92 -1.98 25.55
N ARG A 37 -0.97 -2.53 26.76
CA ARG A 37 -0.78 -3.96 27.00
C ARG A 37 -1.84 -4.79 26.29
N LYS A 38 -3.11 -4.41 26.41
CA LYS A 38 -4.23 -5.08 25.74
C LYS A 38 -4.02 -5.12 24.23
N ARG A 39 -3.77 -3.97 23.59
CA ARG A 39 -3.53 -3.87 22.15
C ARG A 39 -2.29 -4.63 21.69
N ALA A 40 -1.24 -4.66 22.50
CA ALA A 40 -0.03 -5.42 22.20
C ALA A 40 -0.26 -6.94 22.23
N VAL A 41 -1.06 -7.42 23.18
CA VAL A 41 -1.48 -8.83 23.22
C VAL A 41 -2.30 -9.17 21.99
N GLU A 42 -3.33 -8.38 21.65
CA GLU A 42 -4.15 -8.58 20.46
C GLU A 42 -3.31 -8.58 19.16
N ALA A 43 -2.33 -7.69 19.04
CA ALA A 43 -1.43 -7.65 17.90
C ALA A 43 -0.53 -8.89 17.81
N LEU A 44 -0.06 -9.40 18.95
CA LEU A 44 0.74 -10.62 19.03
C LEU A 44 -0.09 -11.88 18.72
N GLU A 45 -1.36 -11.92 19.12
CA GLU A 45 -2.28 -12.99 18.77
C GLU A 45 -2.54 -13.06 17.26
N LYS A 46 -2.74 -11.91 16.60
CA LYS A 46 -2.94 -11.83 15.14
C LYS A 46 -1.78 -12.41 14.32
N VAL A 47 -0.55 -12.37 14.86
CA VAL A 47 0.64 -12.95 14.21
C VAL A 47 0.98 -14.37 14.71
N GLY A 48 0.15 -14.96 15.57
CA GLY A 48 0.32 -16.32 16.10
C GLY A 48 1.30 -16.43 17.27
N LEU A 49 1.56 -15.35 18.01
CA LEU A 49 2.52 -15.28 19.13
C LEU A 49 1.87 -15.04 20.51
N GLY A 50 0.56 -15.26 20.64
CA GLY A 50 -0.19 -15.04 21.90
C GLY A 50 0.36 -15.81 23.12
N ASN A 51 1.00 -16.96 22.91
CA ASN A 51 1.58 -17.78 23.99
C ASN A 51 3.05 -17.43 24.30
N GLN A 52 3.65 -16.46 23.60
CA GLN A 52 5.08 -16.14 23.70
C GLN A 52 5.38 -14.75 24.28
N LEU A 53 4.38 -14.12 24.92
CA LEU A 53 4.43 -12.73 25.40
C LEU A 53 5.64 -12.40 26.28
N HIS A 54 6.07 -13.37 27.10
CA HIS A 54 7.13 -13.20 28.10
C HIS A 54 8.51 -13.65 27.65
N LYS A 55 8.62 -14.24 26.45
CA LYS A 55 9.93 -14.57 25.88
C LYS A 55 10.70 -13.29 25.55
N LYS A 56 12.02 -13.42 25.49
CA LYS A 56 12.94 -12.40 24.98
C LYS A 56 13.38 -12.75 23.56
N PRO A 57 13.80 -11.78 22.73
CA PRO A 57 14.23 -12.02 21.36
C PRO A 57 15.28 -13.13 21.19
N ASN A 58 16.22 -13.24 22.13
CA ASN A 58 17.25 -14.29 22.13
C ASN A 58 16.73 -15.72 22.37
N GLN A 59 15.44 -15.88 22.70
CA GLN A 59 14.77 -17.18 22.91
C GLN A 59 13.83 -17.54 21.76
N MET A 60 13.91 -16.81 20.64
CA MET A 60 12.99 -16.92 19.50
C MET A 60 13.74 -17.28 18.22
N SER A 61 13.06 -17.96 17.30
CA SER A 61 13.59 -18.15 15.94
C SER A 61 13.55 -16.84 15.15
N GLY A 62 14.29 -16.78 14.03
CA GLY A 62 14.26 -15.63 13.11
C GLY A 62 12.84 -15.26 12.69
N GLY A 63 12.04 -16.24 12.27
CA GLY A 63 10.65 -15.99 11.85
C GLY A 63 9.74 -15.51 12.98
N GLN A 64 9.97 -16.01 14.20
CA GLN A 64 9.25 -15.51 15.37
C GLN A 64 9.62 -14.04 15.64
N MET A 65 10.91 -13.68 15.58
CA MET A 65 11.34 -12.27 15.69
C MET A 65 10.74 -11.39 14.59
N GLN A 66 10.66 -11.90 13.36
CA GLN A 66 10.02 -11.18 12.25
C GLN A 66 8.53 -10.94 12.49
N ARG A 67 7.81 -11.96 12.98
CA ARG A 67 6.39 -11.82 13.37
C ARG A 67 6.20 -10.79 14.50
N VAL A 68 7.14 -10.71 15.45
CA VAL A 68 7.13 -9.64 16.48
C VAL A 68 7.32 -8.26 15.85
N ALA A 69 8.24 -8.11 14.89
CA ALA A 69 8.45 -6.85 14.17
C ALA A 69 7.18 -6.44 13.39
N ILE A 70 6.50 -7.41 12.75
CA ILE A 70 5.20 -7.20 12.09
C ILE A 70 4.13 -6.77 13.11
N ALA A 71 3.99 -7.47 14.25
CA ALA A 71 3.03 -7.09 15.29
C ALA A 71 3.27 -5.66 15.82
N ARG A 72 4.53 -5.29 16.02
CA ARG A 72 4.94 -3.93 16.43
C ARG A 72 4.56 -2.88 15.37
N ALA A 73 4.63 -3.21 14.08
CA ALA A 73 4.19 -2.30 13.03
C ALA A 73 2.65 -2.20 12.98
N LEU A 74 1.95 -3.32 13.14
CA LEU A 74 0.49 -3.38 13.04
C LEU A 74 -0.26 -2.73 14.21
N ILE A 75 0.35 -2.67 15.40
CA ILE A 75 -0.33 -2.17 16.60
C ILE A 75 -0.87 -0.75 16.42
N ASN A 76 -0.19 0.11 15.63
CA ASN A 76 -0.63 1.47 15.35
C ASN A 76 -1.73 1.58 14.28
N ASN A 77 -2.20 0.44 13.78
CA ASN A 77 -3.17 0.30 12.68
C ASN A 77 -2.78 1.16 11.47
N PRO A 78 -1.63 0.90 10.83
CA PRO A 78 -1.16 1.67 9.69
C PRO A 78 -2.07 1.48 8.47
N ASP A 79 -2.12 2.49 7.60
CA ASP A 79 -2.73 2.40 6.27
C ASP A 79 -1.75 1.76 5.27
N ILE A 80 -0.45 2.02 5.46
CA ILE A 80 0.65 1.55 4.61
C ILE A 80 1.72 0.87 5.46
N LEU A 81 2.16 -0.30 5.00
CA LEU A 81 3.25 -1.09 5.59
C LEU A 81 4.39 -1.19 4.57
N LEU A 82 5.56 -0.71 4.94
CA LEU A 82 6.78 -0.77 4.13
C LEU A 82 7.68 -1.86 4.70
N ALA A 83 7.95 -2.90 3.92
CA ALA A 83 8.73 -4.07 4.34
C ALA A 83 10.04 -4.13 3.56
N ASP A 84 11.15 -3.91 4.26
CA ASP A 84 12.50 -4.00 3.69
C ASP A 84 13.05 -5.41 3.90
N GLU A 85 13.13 -6.19 2.81
CA GLU A 85 13.54 -7.59 2.78
C GLU A 85 12.99 -8.45 3.94
N PRO A 86 11.65 -8.59 4.06
CA PRO A 86 11.02 -9.17 5.25
C PRO A 86 11.35 -10.66 5.47
N THR A 87 11.97 -11.32 4.50
CA THR A 87 12.35 -12.73 4.56
C THR A 87 13.85 -12.96 4.39
N GLY A 88 14.67 -11.92 4.21
CA GLY A 88 16.09 -12.06 3.82
C GLY A 88 16.96 -12.80 4.85
N ALA A 89 16.55 -12.86 6.11
CA ALA A 89 17.24 -13.55 7.19
C ALA A 89 16.57 -14.87 7.64
N LEU A 90 15.63 -15.39 6.85
CA LEU A 90 14.79 -16.56 7.19
C LEU A 90 15.08 -17.75 6.26
N ASP A 91 14.89 -18.96 6.78
CA ASP A 91 14.84 -20.17 5.95
C ASP A 91 13.59 -20.20 5.05
N SER A 92 13.57 -21.07 4.05
CA SER A 92 12.51 -21.12 3.05
C SER A 92 11.11 -21.40 3.63
N GLU A 93 10.99 -22.33 4.59
CA GLU A 93 9.71 -22.66 5.21
C GLU A 93 9.17 -21.48 6.03
N THR A 94 10.04 -20.88 6.83
CA THR A 94 9.70 -19.72 7.66
C THR A 94 9.39 -18.48 6.82
N SER A 95 10.08 -18.30 5.68
CA SER A 95 9.82 -17.23 4.72
C SER A 95 8.40 -17.32 4.16
N ILE A 96 7.95 -18.51 3.76
CA ILE A 96 6.59 -18.74 3.26
C ILE A 96 5.55 -18.30 4.30
N GLN A 97 5.74 -18.67 5.57
CA GLN A 97 4.81 -18.29 6.63
C GLN A 97 4.72 -16.77 6.84
N VAL A 98 5.84 -16.06 6.75
CA VAL A 98 5.86 -14.59 6.85
C VAL A 98 5.19 -13.95 5.64
N MET A 99 5.41 -14.50 4.45
CA MET A 99 4.78 -14.01 3.22
C MET A 99 3.26 -14.21 3.21
N GLU A 100 2.77 -15.36 3.67
CA GLU A 100 1.33 -15.59 3.84
C GLU A 100 0.71 -14.63 4.87
N LEU A 101 1.42 -14.33 5.95
CA LEU A 101 0.98 -13.31 6.91
C LEU A 101 0.89 -11.92 6.27
N LEU A 102 1.91 -11.51 5.50
CA LEU A 102 1.91 -10.23 4.79
C LEU A 102 0.79 -10.16 3.74
N LYS A 103 0.51 -11.27 3.05
CA LYS A 103 -0.59 -11.39 2.10
C LYS A 103 -1.95 -11.22 2.77
N GLU A 104 -2.14 -11.79 3.97
CA GLU A 104 -3.37 -11.60 4.73
C GLU A 104 -3.55 -10.13 5.15
N ILE A 105 -2.47 -9.49 5.61
CA ILE A 105 -2.47 -8.06 5.97
C ILE A 105 -2.78 -7.18 4.76
N ALA A 106 -2.28 -7.57 3.57
CA ALA A 106 -2.46 -6.82 2.33
C ALA A 106 -3.92 -6.79 1.82
N LYS A 107 -4.83 -7.60 2.38
CA LYS A 107 -6.26 -7.54 2.06
C LYS A 107 -6.90 -6.20 2.45
N ASP A 108 -6.46 -5.65 3.58
CA ASP A 108 -7.06 -4.45 4.17
C ASP A 108 -6.09 -3.25 4.23
N LYS A 109 -4.84 -3.44 3.83
CA LYS A 109 -3.75 -2.45 3.95
C LYS A 109 -2.87 -2.46 2.72
N LEU A 110 -2.25 -1.33 2.41
CA LEU A 110 -1.22 -1.31 1.36
C LEU A 110 0.10 -1.84 1.93
N VAL A 111 0.59 -2.95 1.40
CA VAL A 111 1.91 -3.49 1.71
C VAL A 111 2.84 -3.25 0.53
N ILE A 112 3.97 -2.56 0.77
CA ILE A 112 5.04 -2.39 -0.21
C ILE A 112 6.25 -3.13 0.32
N MET A 113 6.73 -4.10 -0.44
CA MET A 113 7.89 -4.90 -0.08
C MET A 113 9.04 -4.63 -1.04
N VAL A 114 10.24 -4.51 -0.50
CA VAL A 114 11.50 -4.56 -1.25
C VAL A 114 12.08 -5.96 -1.08
N THR A 115 12.46 -6.59 -2.20
CA THR A 115 13.08 -7.92 -2.19
C THR A 115 13.98 -8.09 -3.40
N HIS A 116 15.09 -8.82 -3.22
CA HIS A 116 15.94 -9.29 -4.32
C HIS A 116 15.53 -10.68 -4.83
N ASN A 117 14.54 -11.33 -4.20
CA ASN A 117 14.04 -12.64 -4.62
C ASN A 117 12.86 -12.49 -5.62
N PRO A 118 13.05 -12.78 -6.92
CA PRO A 118 12.00 -12.62 -7.92
C PRO A 118 10.85 -13.62 -7.75
N GLU A 119 11.12 -14.84 -7.28
CA GLU A 119 10.09 -15.88 -7.10
C GLU A 119 9.07 -15.46 -6.04
N LEU A 120 9.54 -14.90 -4.92
CA LEU A 120 8.66 -14.36 -3.88
C LEU A 120 7.84 -13.16 -4.38
N ALA A 121 8.45 -12.29 -5.18
CA ALA A 121 7.73 -11.16 -5.77
C ALA A 121 6.63 -11.65 -6.72
N GLU A 122 6.93 -12.60 -7.59
CA GLU A 122 5.99 -13.16 -8.57
C GLU A 122 4.86 -13.96 -7.92
N GLN A 123 5.13 -14.64 -6.81
CA GLN A 123 4.13 -15.45 -6.11
C GLN A 123 3.17 -14.63 -5.25
N TYR A 124 3.63 -13.54 -4.62
CA TYR A 124 2.86 -12.83 -3.59
C TYR A 124 2.43 -11.41 -3.97
N ALA A 125 3.07 -10.76 -4.94
CA ALA A 125 2.76 -9.36 -5.27
C ALA A 125 1.67 -9.23 -6.34
N ASN A 126 0.77 -8.26 -6.15
CA ASN A 126 -0.22 -7.87 -7.17
C ASN A 126 0.38 -6.93 -8.25
N ARG A 127 1.48 -6.25 -7.93
CA ARG A 127 2.22 -5.36 -8.83
C ARG A 127 3.71 -5.44 -8.49
N ILE A 128 4.54 -5.55 -9.52
CA ILE A 128 5.99 -5.67 -9.40
C ILE A 128 6.61 -4.50 -10.15
N VAL A 129 7.37 -3.68 -9.42
CA VAL A 129 8.17 -2.59 -9.98
C VAL A 129 9.64 -3.00 -9.93
N ARG A 130 10.29 -3.04 -11.08
CA ARG A 130 11.70 -3.38 -11.22
C ARG A 130 12.53 -2.11 -11.27
N ILE A 131 13.56 -2.04 -10.42
CA ILE A 131 14.49 -0.92 -10.34
C ILE A 131 15.89 -1.44 -10.60
N LYS A 132 16.66 -0.72 -11.42
CA LYS A 132 18.08 -0.99 -11.67
C LYS A 132 18.83 0.33 -11.70
N ASP A 133 19.92 0.43 -10.92
CA ASP A 133 20.78 1.62 -10.86
C ASP A 133 20.01 2.92 -10.59
N GLY A 134 19.00 2.85 -9.71
CA GLY A 134 18.11 3.98 -9.37
C GLY A 134 17.07 4.33 -10.45
N THR A 135 17.02 3.59 -11.55
CA THR A 135 16.05 3.80 -12.65
C THR A 135 14.99 2.69 -12.67
N LEU A 136 13.75 3.06 -12.98
CA LEU A 136 12.66 2.10 -13.16
C LEU A 136 12.82 1.41 -14.52
N THR A 137 13.00 0.09 -14.51
CA THR A 137 13.21 -0.72 -15.72
C THR A 137 11.99 -1.52 -16.14
N GLY A 138 11.01 -1.69 -15.24
CA GLY A 138 9.76 -2.36 -15.55
C GLY A 138 8.70 -2.16 -14.48
N ASP A 139 7.44 -2.31 -14.89
CA ASP A 139 6.26 -2.27 -14.04
C ASP A 139 5.26 -3.28 -14.58
N SER A 140 4.82 -4.24 -13.76
CA SER A 140 3.88 -5.28 -14.19
C SER A 140 2.44 -4.76 -14.34
N ASN A 141 2.11 -3.62 -13.76
CA ASN A 141 0.81 -2.98 -13.90
C ASN A 141 0.99 -1.46 -14.00
N PRO A 142 1.51 -0.96 -15.13
CA PRO A 142 1.78 0.46 -15.31
C PRO A 142 0.47 1.23 -15.31
N TYR A 143 0.49 2.39 -14.65
CA TYR A 143 -0.63 3.31 -14.72
C TYR A 143 -0.84 3.78 -16.16
N THR A 144 -1.95 3.39 -16.77
CA THR A 144 -2.36 3.89 -18.09
C THR A 144 -3.40 4.99 -17.90
N PRO A 145 -3.16 6.22 -18.39
CA PRO A 145 -4.13 7.32 -18.32
C PRO A 145 -5.24 7.14 -19.38
N ALA A 146 -5.87 5.97 -19.43
CA ALA A 146 -6.92 5.64 -20.39
C ALA A 146 -8.30 6.20 -19.98
N SER A 147 -8.46 6.68 -18.74
CA SER A 147 -9.73 7.20 -18.22
C SER A 147 -10.33 8.32 -19.09
N GLY A 148 -9.50 9.25 -19.57
CA GLY A 148 -9.93 10.32 -20.46
C GLY A 148 -10.42 9.80 -21.83
N LEU A 149 -9.70 8.84 -22.41
CA LEU A 149 -10.07 8.21 -23.69
C LEU A 149 -11.35 7.38 -23.57
N ILE A 150 -11.50 6.63 -22.48
CA ILE A 150 -12.71 5.84 -22.19
C ILE A 150 -13.91 6.78 -22.02
N GLY A 151 -13.78 7.89 -21.28
CA GLY A 151 -14.84 8.86 -21.10
C GLY A 151 -15.31 9.50 -22.42
N VAL A 152 -14.37 9.83 -23.31
CA VAL A 152 -14.69 10.32 -24.66
C VAL A 152 -15.37 9.25 -25.51
N GLY A 153 -14.88 8.00 -25.45
CA GLY A 153 -15.49 6.87 -26.16
C GLY A 153 -16.94 6.61 -25.75
N ILE A 154 -17.22 6.59 -24.44
CA ILE A 154 -18.58 6.46 -23.89
C ILE A 154 -19.45 7.63 -24.36
N SER A 155 -18.90 8.84 -24.37
CA SER A 155 -19.63 10.03 -24.83
C SER A 155 -20.05 9.90 -26.30
N TYR A 156 -19.16 9.43 -27.18
CA TYR A 156 -19.50 9.17 -28.59
C TYR A 156 -20.57 8.09 -28.75
N LEU A 157 -20.53 7.03 -27.95
CA LEU A 157 -21.56 5.99 -27.98
C LEU A 157 -22.92 6.50 -27.49
N ALA A 158 -22.94 7.37 -26.48
CA ALA A 158 -24.16 7.97 -25.94
C ALA A 158 -24.84 8.94 -26.92
N ILE A 159 -24.10 9.53 -27.87
CA ILE A 159 -24.67 10.42 -28.90
C ILE A 159 -25.73 9.70 -29.76
N ILE A 160 -25.58 8.39 -30.00
CA ILE A 160 -26.49 7.59 -30.83
C ILE A 160 -27.92 7.57 -30.24
N PRO A 161 -28.14 7.05 -29.01
CA PRO A 161 -29.48 7.06 -28.41
C PRO A 161 -29.97 8.49 -28.12
N ILE A 162 -29.09 9.43 -27.76
CA ILE A 162 -29.47 10.83 -27.54
C ILE A 162 -30.07 11.43 -28.81
N ASN A 163 -29.42 11.25 -29.97
CA ASN A 163 -29.94 11.75 -31.23
C ASN A 163 -31.25 11.08 -31.63
N ALA A 164 -31.43 9.78 -31.36
CA ALA A 164 -32.68 9.07 -31.61
C ALA A 164 -33.85 9.62 -30.75
N ILE A 165 -33.59 9.92 -29.47
CA ILE A 165 -34.58 10.50 -28.55
C ILE A 165 -34.91 11.94 -28.97
N VAL A 166 -33.89 12.76 -29.26
CA VAL A 166 -34.07 14.15 -29.72
C VAL A 166 -34.91 14.19 -30.99
N TYR A 167 -34.65 13.30 -31.94
CA TYR A 167 -35.44 13.18 -33.16
C TYR A 167 -36.91 12.83 -32.87
N ASN A 168 -37.16 11.82 -32.03
CA ASN A 168 -38.52 11.40 -31.67
C ASN A 168 -39.32 12.47 -30.90
N LEU A 169 -38.65 13.33 -30.12
CA LEU A 169 -39.31 14.36 -29.31
C LEU A 169 -39.49 15.70 -30.04
N THR A 170 -38.58 16.05 -30.95
CA THR A 170 -38.57 17.37 -31.61
C THR A 170 -39.04 17.34 -33.05
N GLY A 171 -38.94 16.20 -33.75
CA GLY A 171 -39.32 16.07 -35.16
C GLY A 171 -38.45 16.86 -36.13
N ILE A 172 -37.33 17.44 -35.67
CA ILE A 172 -36.44 18.29 -36.48
C ILE A 172 -35.19 17.49 -36.87
N GLU A 173 -35.06 17.13 -38.15
CA GLU A 173 -33.90 16.39 -38.70
C GLU A 173 -32.57 17.16 -38.59
N GLY A 174 -32.63 18.48 -38.39
CA GLY A 174 -31.47 19.36 -38.30
C GLY A 174 -30.80 19.42 -36.92
N LEU A 175 -31.47 18.99 -35.85
CA LEU A 175 -30.92 19.08 -34.49
C LEU A 175 -30.12 17.81 -34.15
N LYS A 176 -28.81 17.86 -34.35
CA LYS A 176 -27.91 16.73 -34.06
C LYS A 176 -26.98 17.08 -32.91
N ALA A 177 -27.02 16.31 -31.83
CA ALA A 177 -25.94 16.30 -30.86
C ALA A 177 -24.69 15.73 -31.55
N PHE A 178 -23.62 16.51 -31.55
CA PHE A 178 -22.32 16.11 -32.08
C PHE A 178 -21.26 16.60 -31.11
N LEU A 179 -20.28 15.74 -30.84
CA LEU A 179 -19.10 16.12 -30.08
C LEU A 179 -17.97 16.44 -31.08
N PRO A 180 -17.55 17.72 -31.19
CA PRO A 180 -16.44 18.09 -32.05
C PRO A 180 -15.16 17.37 -31.64
N PRO A 181 -14.39 16.78 -32.59
CA PRO A 181 -13.14 16.10 -32.27
C PRO A 181 -12.13 16.98 -31.51
N GLN A 182 -12.16 18.30 -31.78
CA GLN A 182 -11.36 19.30 -31.07
C GLN A 182 -11.76 19.41 -29.59
N ALA A 183 -13.06 19.42 -29.29
CA ALA A 183 -13.56 19.48 -27.91
C ALA A 183 -13.26 18.17 -27.14
N ALA A 184 -13.37 17.02 -27.81
CA ALA A 184 -12.98 15.73 -27.26
C ALA A 184 -11.48 15.69 -26.89
N ALA A 185 -10.60 16.19 -27.77
CA ALA A 185 -9.16 16.27 -27.49
C ALA A 185 -8.85 17.20 -26.30
N VAL A 186 -9.53 18.34 -26.19
CA VAL A 186 -9.40 19.27 -25.05
C VAL A 186 -9.84 18.61 -23.74
N LEU A 187 -10.94 17.85 -23.74
CA LEU A 187 -11.42 17.13 -22.56
C LEU A 187 -10.42 16.07 -22.08
N VAL A 188 -9.83 15.29 -23.00
CA VAL A 188 -8.77 14.33 -22.64
C VAL A 188 -7.56 15.06 -22.07
N ALA A 189 -7.12 16.16 -22.68
CA ALA A 189 -6.00 16.94 -22.19
C ALA A 189 -6.24 17.48 -20.77
N ILE A 190 -7.43 18.05 -20.51
CA ILE A 190 -7.81 18.53 -19.18
C ILE A 190 -7.82 17.37 -18.18
N SER A 191 -8.41 16.22 -18.54
CA SER A 191 -8.44 15.02 -17.69
C SER A 191 -7.04 14.52 -17.36
N MET A 192 -6.12 14.48 -18.32
CA MET A 192 -4.73 14.08 -18.11
C MET A 192 -4.01 15.06 -17.18
N VAL A 193 -4.20 16.37 -17.38
CA VAL A 193 -3.59 17.40 -16.54
C VAL A 193 -4.10 17.32 -15.10
N LEU A 194 -5.42 17.20 -14.89
CA LEU A 194 -6.01 17.05 -13.55
C LEU A 194 -5.50 15.79 -12.85
N THR A 195 -5.40 14.69 -13.58
CA THR A 195 -4.88 13.41 -13.07
C THR A 195 -3.40 13.52 -12.68
N LEU A 196 -2.59 14.17 -13.53
CA LEU A 196 -1.18 14.42 -13.24
C LEU A 196 -1.02 15.31 -12.01
N ILE A 197 -1.78 16.40 -11.90
CA ILE A 197 -1.75 17.29 -10.73
C ILE A 197 -2.11 16.52 -9.45
N ALA A 198 -3.19 15.70 -9.50
CA ALA A 198 -3.64 14.90 -8.37
C ALA A 198 -2.62 13.83 -7.94
N GLY A 199 -1.88 13.22 -8.88
CA GLY A 199 -0.90 12.17 -8.57
C GLY A 199 0.51 12.69 -8.25
N LEU A 200 1.00 13.68 -8.99
CA LEU A 200 2.40 14.11 -8.96
C LEU A 200 2.71 15.04 -7.78
N ILE A 201 1.74 15.88 -7.37
CA ILE A 201 1.93 16.83 -6.26
C ILE A 201 2.08 16.10 -4.92
N PRO A 202 1.19 15.17 -4.53
CA PRO A 202 1.36 14.44 -3.27
C PRO A 202 2.64 13.60 -3.26
N SER A 203 2.96 12.95 -4.39
CA SER A 203 4.17 12.13 -4.54
C SER A 203 5.45 12.95 -4.36
N ARG A 204 5.55 14.14 -4.99
CA ARG A 204 6.71 15.04 -4.82
C ARG A 204 6.85 15.60 -3.41
N VAL A 205 5.74 15.85 -2.73
CA VAL A 205 5.76 16.32 -1.34
C VAL A 205 6.23 15.18 -0.43
N ALA A 206 5.77 13.95 -0.66
CA ALA A 206 6.21 12.78 0.10
C ALA A 206 7.70 12.45 -0.13
N SER A 207 8.21 12.56 -1.36
CA SER A 207 9.60 12.22 -1.68
C SER A 207 10.64 13.19 -1.10
N LYS A 208 10.23 14.39 -0.69
CA LYS A 208 11.12 15.42 -0.12
C LYS A 208 11.13 15.44 1.41
N LYS A 209 10.22 14.71 2.07
CA LYS A 209 10.25 14.58 3.52
C LYS A 209 11.36 13.62 3.92
N ASP A 210 12.15 13.99 4.93
CA ASP A 210 13.13 13.06 5.50
C ASP A 210 12.35 11.85 6.05
N PRO A 211 12.66 10.61 5.60
CA PRO A 211 11.97 9.42 6.08
C PRO A 211 12.02 9.29 7.60
N VAL A 212 13.06 9.82 8.26
CA VAL A 212 13.21 9.80 9.72
C VAL A 212 12.31 10.84 10.40
N GLU A 213 12.15 12.04 9.85
CA GLU A 213 11.19 13.04 10.39
C GLU A 213 9.74 12.62 10.14
N ALA A 214 9.43 12.07 8.96
CA ALA A 214 8.09 11.57 8.65
C ALA A 214 7.65 10.45 9.62
N LEU A 215 8.61 9.70 10.19
CA LEU A 215 8.37 8.66 11.18
C LEU A 215 8.41 9.14 12.65
N ARG A 216 8.96 10.33 12.92
CA ARG A 216 9.08 10.88 14.28
C ARG A 216 8.00 11.90 14.63
N THR A 217 7.32 12.47 13.65
CA THR A 217 6.43 13.62 13.84
C THR A 217 4.94 13.26 13.95
N GLU A 218 4.58 11.99 14.09
CA GLU A 218 3.17 11.55 14.28
C GLU A 218 2.99 10.50 15.38
#